data_AF-A0A3L7XMJ6-F1
#
_entry.id   AF-A0A3L7XMJ6-F1
#
_cell.length_a   1.000
_cell.length_b   1.000
_cell.length_c   1.000
_cell.angle_alpha   90.00
_cell.angle_beta   90.00
_cell.angle_gamma   90.00
#
_symmetry.space_group_name_H-M   'P 1'
#
loop_
_entity.id
_entity.type
_entity.pdbx_description
1 polymer ?
#
loop_
_entity_poly.entity_id
_entity_poly.type
_entity_poly.pdbx_seq_one_letter_code
_entity_poly.pdbx_strand_id
1 'polypeptide(L)'
;MQIQTEVYPPGFERTILTILRHLPPERGQQLLTFARFLAFETFQTTELDFLDDETEETDNDARWDALLASDVGQNALDRLADEALAAIRAGESRPIAFGADGEIVPR
;
A
#
# COMPACT_ATOMS: atom_id res chain seq x y z
N MET A 1 25.16 -18.95 24.25
CA MET A 1 23.72 -18.75 24.48
C MET A 1 23.00 -19.84 23.69
N GLN A 2 22.46 -20.85 24.36
CA GLN A 2 21.80 -21.99 23.70
C GLN A 2 20.41 -21.55 23.26
N ILE A 3 20.15 -21.54 21.96
CA ILE A 3 18.81 -21.35 21.43
C ILE A 3 18.09 -22.68 21.66
N GLN A 4 17.30 -22.76 22.73
CA GLN A 4 16.42 -23.91 22.93
C GLN A 4 15.39 -23.88 21.80
N THR A 5 15.50 -24.81 20.86
CA THR A 5 14.46 -25.02 19.85
C THR A 5 13.30 -25.71 20.56
N GLU A 6 12.40 -24.94 21.16
CA GLU A 6 11.16 -25.49 21.69
C GLU A 6 10.36 -26.08 20.52
N VAL A 7 10.24 -27.41 20.52
CA VAL A 7 9.42 -28.13 19.55
C VAL A 7 7.96 -27.87 19.94
N TYR A 8 7.30 -26.98 19.21
CA TYR A 8 5.88 -26.70 19.42
C TYR A 8 5.05 -28.00 19.29
N PRO A 9 4.02 -28.17 20.13
CA PRO A 9 3.18 -29.35 20.06
C PRO A 9 2.46 -29.45 18.71
N PRO A 10 2.25 -30.66 18.17
CA PRO A 10 1.54 -30.84 16.91
C PRO A 10 0.14 -30.23 17.01
N GLY A 11 -0.19 -29.31 16.10
CA GLY A 11 -1.46 -28.58 16.09
C GLY A 11 -1.43 -27.19 16.72
N PHE A 12 -0.30 -26.74 17.26
CA PHE A 12 -0.14 -25.38 17.79
C PHE A 12 -0.53 -24.29 16.76
N GLU A 13 -0.06 -24.43 15.52
CA GLU A 13 -0.41 -23.54 14.41
C GLU A 13 -1.94 -23.49 14.17
N ARG A 14 -2.59 -24.65 14.21
CA ARG A 14 -4.04 -24.74 14.00
C ARG A 14 -4.82 -24.05 15.11
N THR A 15 -4.33 -24.12 16.35
CA THR A 15 -4.90 -23.40 17.48
C THR A 15 -4.75 -21.89 17.31
N ILE A 16 -3.58 -21.41 16.90
CA ILE A 16 -3.34 -19.99 16.61
C ILE A 16 -4.28 -19.48 15.51
N LEU A 17 -4.36 -20.20 14.39
CA LEU A 17 -5.24 -19.82 13.28
C LEU A 17 -6.72 -19.83 13.68
N THR A 18 -7.13 -20.74 14.56
CA THR A 18 -8.50 -20.78 15.09
C THR A 18 -8.78 -19.55 15.96
N ILE A 19 -7.84 -19.18 16.83
CA ILE A 19 -7.95 -17.98 17.67
C ILE A 19 -8.05 -16.73 16.80
N LEU A 20 -7.13 -16.53 15.85
CA LEU A 20 -7.12 -15.38 14.94
C LEU A 20 -8.44 -15.19 14.18
N ARG A 21 -9.07 -16.29 13.73
CA ARG A 21 -10.35 -16.24 13.00
C ARG A 21 -11.54 -15.81 13.85
N HIS A 22 -11.47 -15.95 15.16
CA HIS A 22 -12.54 -15.59 16.09
C HIS A 22 -12.33 -14.22 16.75
N LEU A 23 -11.20 -13.56 16.49
CA LEU A 23 -10.92 -12.26 17.06
C LEU A 23 -11.60 -11.14 16.25
N PRO A 24 -12.06 -10.07 16.92
CA PRO A 24 -12.41 -8.82 16.25
C PRO A 24 -11.23 -8.28 15.43
N PRO A 25 -11.48 -7.62 14.29
CA PRO A 25 -10.42 -7.17 13.37
C PRO A 25 -9.40 -6.25 14.05
N GLU A 26 -9.83 -5.41 15.00
CA GLU A 26 -8.95 -4.52 15.76
C GLU A 26 -7.95 -5.31 16.62
N ARG A 27 -8.36 -6.47 17.14
CA ARG A 27 -7.49 -7.35 17.94
C ARG A 27 -6.57 -8.20 17.06
N GLY A 28 -7.01 -8.55 15.86
CA GLY A 28 -6.16 -9.22 14.86
C GLY A 28 -4.97 -8.36 14.45
N GLN A 29 -5.21 -7.06 14.19
CA GLN A 29 -4.17 -6.08 13.91
C GLN A 29 -3.14 -5.97 15.06
N GLN A 30 -3.59 -5.86 16.31
CA GLN A 30 -2.70 -5.79 17.49
C GLN A 30 -1.79 -7.02 17.62
N LEU A 31 -2.31 -8.22 17.34
CA LEU A 31 -1.51 -9.45 17.36
C LEU A 31 -0.47 -9.47 16.25
N LEU A 32 -0.82 -9.00 15.06
CA LEU A 32 0.12 -8.89 13.95
C LEU A 32 1.27 -7.91 14.28
N THR A 33 0.94 -6.74 14.83
CA THR A 33 1.93 -5.75 15.29
C THR A 33 2.86 -6.34 16.35
N PHE A 34 2.29 -7.08 17.32
CA PHE A 34 3.09 -7.71 18.37
C PHE A 34 3.99 -8.83 17.84
N ALA A 35 3.48 -9.69 16.96
CA ALA A 35 4.27 -10.73 16.31
C ALA A 35 5.42 -10.13 15.49
N ARG A 36 5.16 -8.99 14.81
CA ARG A 36 6.17 -8.23 14.07
C ARG A 36 7.25 -7.66 14.98
N PHE A 37 6.87 -7.10 16.13
CA PHE A 37 7.84 -6.63 17.14
C PHE A 37 8.74 -7.76 17.63
N LEU A 38 8.17 -8.92 17.97
CA LEU A 38 8.94 -10.08 18.43
C LEU A 38 9.88 -10.61 17.34
N ALA A 39 9.44 -10.63 16.08
CA ALA A 39 10.29 -11.02 14.97
C ALA A 39 11.47 -10.06 14.82
N PHE A 40 11.23 -8.74 14.92
CA PHE A 40 12.28 -7.74 14.87
C PHE A 40 13.31 -7.90 16.00
N GLU A 41 12.85 -8.09 17.24
CA GLU A 41 13.72 -8.32 18.40
C GLU A 41 14.55 -9.61 18.25
N THR A 42 13.94 -10.67 17.70
CA THR A 42 14.55 -11.99 17.59
C THR A 42 15.59 -12.07 16.48
N PHE A 43 15.27 -11.52 15.31
CA PHE A 43 16.12 -11.66 14.14
C PHE A 43 17.11 -10.50 13.98
N GLN A 44 16.86 -9.33 14.58
CA GLN A 44 17.73 -8.13 14.49
C GLN A 44 18.18 -7.78 13.06
N THR A 45 17.50 -8.29 12.02
CA THR A 45 17.82 -8.06 10.62
C THR A 45 16.72 -7.24 9.95
N THR A 46 17.16 -6.41 9.00
CA THR A 46 16.32 -5.66 8.06
C THR A 46 15.50 -6.56 7.12
N GLU A 47 15.55 -7.89 7.26
CA GLU A 47 14.77 -8.85 6.46
C GLU A 47 13.27 -8.88 6.80
N LEU A 48 12.79 -7.99 7.67
CA LEU A 48 11.35 -7.70 7.82
C LEU A 48 10.89 -6.52 6.94
N ASP A 49 11.77 -5.92 6.14
CA ASP A 49 11.42 -4.88 5.15
C ASP A 49 10.34 -5.34 4.16
N PHE A 50 10.22 -6.65 3.90
CA PHE A 50 9.21 -7.18 2.97
C PHE A 50 7.77 -7.07 3.49
N LEU A 51 7.55 -6.61 4.73
CA LEU A 51 6.24 -6.49 5.36
C LEU A 51 5.92 -5.06 5.82
N ASP A 52 6.81 -4.10 5.54
CA ASP A 52 6.61 -2.67 5.83
C ASP A 52 6.76 -1.85 4.55
N ASP A 53 5.78 -2.03 3.67
CA ASP A 53 5.70 -1.30 2.42
C ASP A 53 5.17 0.15 2.62
N GLU A 54 5.59 0.80 3.71
CA GLU A 54 5.45 2.26 3.87
C GLU A 54 6.71 2.99 3.38
N THR A 55 7.81 2.27 3.12
CA THR A 55 9.05 2.86 2.58
C THR A 55 9.08 2.91 1.04
N GLU A 56 8.42 2.00 0.31
CA GLU A 56 8.31 2.11 -1.15
C GLU A 56 7.47 3.32 -1.59
N GLU A 57 6.51 3.78 -0.78
CA GLU A 57 5.73 4.99 -1.07
C GLU A 57 6.66 6.22 -1.13
N THR A 58 7.59 6.33 -0.18
CA THR A 58 8.51 7.49 -0.10
C THR A 58 9.58 7.55 -1.19
N ASP A 59 10.15 6.41 -1.60
CA ASP A 59 11.13 6.36 -2.70
C ASP A 59 10.46 6.55 -4.08
N ASN A 60 9.21 6.09 -4.22
CA ASN A 60 8.42 6.32 -5.43
C ASN A 60 8.03 7.79 -5.57
N ASP A 61 7.66 8.46 -4.47
CA ASP A 61 7.35 9.89 -4.45
C ASP A 61 8.54 10.74 -4.88
N ALA A 62 9.74 10.50 -4.34
CA ALA A 62 10.93 11.23 -4.75
C ALA A 62 11.26 11.06 -6.25
N ARG A 63 11.02 9.87 -6.80
CA ARG A 63 11.18 9.58 -8.24
C ARG A 63 10.14 10.33 -9.08
N TRP A 64 8.88 10.33 -8.65
CA TRP A 64 7.83 11.09 -9.33
C TRP A 64 8.09 12.59 -9.27
N ASP A 65 8.48 13.12 -8.12
CA ASP A 65 8.83 14.53 -7.95
C ASP A 65 9.99 14.94 -8.87
N ALA A 66 11.05 14.12 -8.93
CA ALA A 66 12.17 14.37 -9.82
C ALA A 66 11.77 14.32 -11.31
N LEU A 67 10.90 13.37 -11.70
CA LEU A 67 10.41 13.26 -13.07
C LEU A 67 9.50 14.44 -13.43
N LEU A 68 8.57 14.80 -12.55
CA LEU A 68 7.65 15.92 -12.71
C LEU A 68 8.40 17.25 -12.77
N ALA A 69 9.48 17.41 -12.01
CA ALA A 69 10.32 18.61 -12.07
C ALA A 69 11.25 18.66 -13.30
N SER A 70 11.46 17.54 -13.99
CA SER A 70 12.35 17.48 -15.15
C SER A 70 11.72 18.10 -16.41
N ASP A 71 12.56 18.63 -17.31
CA ASP A 71 12.11 19.14 -18.60
C ASP A 71 11.36 18.09 -19.42
N VAL A 72 11.76 16.81 -19.32
CA VAL A 72 11.10 15.71 -20.03
C VAL A 72 9.69 15.50 -19.50
N GLY A 73 9.50 15.52 -18.19
CA GLY A 73 8.19 15.41 -17.55
C GLY A 73 7.30 16.61 -17.88
N GLN A 74 7.83 17.83 -17.78
CA GLN A 74 7.09 19.05 -18.12
C GLN A 74 6.64 19.07 -19.59
N ASN A 75 7.52 18.75 -20.54
CA ASN A 75 7.15 18.69 -21.96
C ASN A 75 6.08 17.62 -22.23
N ALA A 76 6.12 16.48 -21.53
CA ALA A 76 5.09 15.46 -21.66
C ALA A 76 3.74 15.93 -21.11
N LEU A 77 3.74 16.62 -19.97
CA LEU A 77 2.53 17.21 -19.37
C LEU A 77 1.93 18.31 -20.24
N ASP A 78 2.75 19.20 -20.80
CA ASP A 78 2.30 20.26 -21.72
C ASP A 78 1.61 19.65 -22.94
N ARG A 79 2.21 18.61 -23.53
CA ARG A 79 1.61 17.89 -24.65
C ARG A 79 0.28 17.25 -24.27
N LEU A 80 0.20 16.60 -23.11
CA LEU A 80 -1.04 15.98 -22.64
C LEU A 80 -2.13 17.03 -22.37
N ALA A 81 -1.75 18.20 -21.86
CA ALA A 81 -2.67 19.31 -21.64
C ALA A 81 -3.21 19.87 -22.96
N ASP A 82 -2.35 20.03 -23.97
CA ASP A 82 -2.74 20.46 -25.31
C ASP A 82 -3.68 19.45 -25.98
N GLU A 83 -3.36 18.15 -25.88
CA GLU A 83 -4.21 17.07 -26.40
C GLU A 83 -5.59 17.05 -25.70
N ALA A 84 -5.63 17.21 -24.37
CA ALA A 84 -6.88 17.29 -23.62
C ALA A 84 -7.72 18.52 -24.00
N LEU A 85 -7.10 19.69 -24.15
CA LEU A 85 -7.78 20.90 -24.61
C LEU A 85 -8.32 20.75 -26.04
N ALA A 86 -7.56 20.09 -26.92
CA ALA A 86 -8.01 19.80 -28.28
C ALA A 86 -9.24 18.89 -28.26
N ALA A 87 -9.22 17.81 -27.48
CA ALA A 87 -10.35 16.89 -27.32
C ALA A 87 -11.60 17.59 -26.76
N ILE A 88 -11.43 18.49 -25.78
CA ILE A 88 -12.53 19.31 -25.26
C ILE A 88 -13.11 20.22 -26.35
N ARG A 89 -12.26 20.91 -27.12
CA ARG A 89 -12.70 21.78 -28.22
C ARG A 89 -13.37 21.01 -29.36
N ALA A 90 -12.95 19.77 -29.60
CA ALA A 90 -13.55 18.86 -30.57
C ALA A 90 -14.87 18.25 -30.07
N GLY A 91 -15.24 18.44 -28.80
CA GLY A 91 -16.44 17.85 -28.21
C GLY A 91 -16.31 16.34 -27.91
N GLU A 92 -15.08 15.83 -27.88
CA GLU A 92 -14.77 14.43 -27.58
C GLU A 92 -14.71 14.17 -26.06
N SER A 93 -14.72 15.23 -25.25
CA SER A 93 -14.78 15.12 -23.79
C SER A 93 -16.18 14.75 -23.31
N ARG A 94 -16.24 13.98 -22.21
CA ARG A 94 -17.49 13.58 -21.56
C ARG A 94 -17.63 14.33 -20.23
N PRO A 95 -18.80 14.89 -19.92
CA PRO A 95 -19.02 15.52 -18.61
C PRO A 95 -19.04 14.45 -17.53
N ILE A 96 -18.30 14.70 -16.44
CA ILE A 96 -18.39 13.91 -15.20
C ILE A 96 -19.64 14.36 -14.46
N ALA A 97 -20.47 13.42 -14.02
CA ALA A 97 -21.64 13.68 -13.19
C ALA A 97 -21.38 13.15 -11.78
N PHE A 98 -21.72 13.95 -10.77
CA PHE A 98 -21.60 13.56 -9.37
C PHE A 98 -22.99 13.25 -8.78
N GLY A 99 -23.05 12.22 -7.95
CA GLY A 99 -24.23 11.82 -7.19
C GLY A 99 -24.49 12.78 -6.03
N ALA A 100 -25.64 12.60 -5.38
CA ALA A 100 -26.00 13.39 -4.19
C ALA A 100 -25.09 13.09 -2.97
N ASP A 101 -24.41 11.96 -3.00
CA ASP A 101 -23.37 11.52 -2.05
C ASP A 101 -21.95 12.00 -2.43
N GLY A 102 -21.79 12.65 -3.58
CA GLY A 102 -20.50 13.12 -4.08
C GLY A 102 -19.71 12.08 -4.90
N GLU A 103 -20.26 10.88 -5.11
CA GLU A 103 -19.62 9.84 -5.90
C GLU A 103 -19.74 10.11 -7.41
N ILE A 104 -18.77 9.66 -8.20
CA ILE A 104 -18.84 9.76 -9.67
C ILE A 104 -19.87 8.76 -10.18
N VAL A 105 -20.88 9.26 -10.89
CA VAL A 105 -21.92 8.41 -11.48
C VAL A 105 -21.44 7.89 -12.84
N PRO A 106 -21.38 6.56 -13.05
CA PRO A 106 -21.10 5.99 -14.37
C PRO A 106 -22.22 6.40 -15.34
N ARG A 107 -21.84 6.77 -16.56
CA ARG A 107 -22.79 7.00 -17.66
C ARG A 107 -22.77 5.85 -18.65
#